data_AF-A0ABD3YBA1-F1
#
_entry.id   AF-A0ABD3YBA1-F1
#
_cell.length_a   1.000
_cell.length_b   1.000
_cell.length_c   1.000
_cell.angle_alpha   90.00
_cell.angle_beta   90.00
_cell.angle_gamma   90.00
#
_symmetry.space_group_name_H-M   'P 1'
#
loop_
_entity.id
_entity.type
_entity.pdbx_description
1 polymer ?
#
loop_
_entity_poly.entity_id
_entity_poly.type
_entity_poly.pdbx_seq_one_letter_code
_entity_poly.pdbx_strand_id
1 'polypeptide(L)'
;MTEKTKLVRIATRKSALALWQAEFVKAELERFHADVCVELVPMSTQGDIILDTPLAKIGGKGLFVKELEQAMLDGRADIAVHSMKDVPVEFPEGLELHTICEREDPRDAFVSNNFANLGELPQGAIVGTSSLRRQCQIKALRPDLDIRDLRGNVNTRLGKLDDGQYDAIILAAAGLIRLEMESRIADYIEPEVSLPANGQGAVGIECRIDDEVTKALLAPLEHTQTRIRVNAERSMNRYLEGGCQVPIGAYALVDGEQVHLRGLVGAVDGSEILRDEVTGHVNDAEKLGIELAKKLLAQGADKILAEVYRDA
;
A
#
# COMPACT_ATOMS: atom_id res chain seq x y z
N MET A 1 16.95 -21.02 -36.42
CA MET A 1 15.57 -21.06 -35.86
C MET A 1 15.47 -19.84 -34.97
N THR A 2 14.71 -18.83 -35.37
CA THR A 2 14.44 -17.65 -34.53
C THR A 2 13.59 -18.13 -33.36
N GLU A 3 14.17 -18.20 -32.16
CA GLU A 3 13.39 -18.41 -30.93
C GLU A 3 12.30 -17.35 -30.90
N LYS A 4 11.04 -17.78 -30.80
CA LYS A 4 9.90 -16.87 -30.70
C LYS A 4 9.97 -16.19 -29.35
N THR A 5 10.42 -14.94 -29.31
CA THR A 5 10.36 -14.09 -28.13
C THR A 5 8.92 -14.02 -27.62
N LYS A 6 8.67 -14.41 -26.38
CA LYS A 6 7.36 -14.28 -25.74
C LYS A 6 7.19 -12.84 -25.28
N LEU A 7 6.12 -12.20 -25.74
CA LEU A 7 5.77 -10.85 -25.31
C LEU A 7 4.92 -10.90 -24.05
N VAL A 8 5.30 -10.16 -23.01
CA VAL A 8 4.48 -9.91 -21.82
C VAL A 8 4.17 -8.42 -21.73
N ARG A 9 2.89 -8.07 -21.68
CA ARG A 9 2.44 -6.68 -21.60
C ARG A 9 2.04 -6.31 -20.17
N ILE A 10 2.68 -5.30 -19.60
CA ILE A 10 2.45 -4.84 -18.24
C ILE A 10 1.56 -3.60 -18.24
N ALA A 11 0.33 -3.74 -17.77
CA ALA A 11 -0.52 -2.59 -17.43
C ALA A 11 0.05 -1.88 -16.20
N THR A 12 0.26 -0.56 -16.32
CA THR A 12 0.73 0.26 -15.19
C THR A 12 0.17 1.68 -15.25
N ARG A 13 0.13 2.36 -14.10
CA ARG A 13 -0.18 3.79 -14.02
C ARG A 13 0.99 4.63 -14.53
N LYS A 14 0.71 5.87 -14.95
CA LYS A 14 1.72 6.80 -15.48
C LYS A 14 2.57 7.52 -14.45
N SER A 15 2.29 7.37 -13.15
CA SER A 15 3.10 8.02 -12.11
C SER A 15 4.51 7.44 -12.08
N ALA A 16 5.51 8.26 -11.72
CA ALA A 16 6.92 7.84 -11.67
C ALA A 16 7.13 6.57 -10.82
N LEU A 17 6.46 6.48 -9.68
CA LEU A 17 6.55 5.29 -8.81
C LEU A 17 5.93 4.05 -9.45
N ALA A 18 4.78 4.20 -10.13
CA ALA A 18 4.13 3.07 -10.80
C ALA A 18 4.94 2.57 -12.01
N LEU A 19 5.55 3.49 -12.77
CA LEU A 19 6.47 3.15 -13.85
C LEU A 19 7.72 2.45 -13.30
N TRP A 20 8.30 2.95 -12.20
CA TRP A 20 9.42 2.26 -11.55
C TRP A 20 9.05 0.83 -11.15
N GLN A 21 7.87 0.61 -10.57
CA GLN A 21 7.41 -0.73 -10.19
C GLN A 21 7.25 -1.66 -11.40
N ALA A 22 6.73 -1.13 -12.50
CA ALA A 22 6.59 -1.89 -13.74
C ALA A 22 7.95 -2.20 -14.39
N GLU A 23 8.90 -1.25 -14.38
CA GLU A 23 10.28 -1.47 -14.85
C GLU A 23 11.02 -2.48 -13.97
N PHE A 24 10.80 -2.47 -12.64
CA PHE A 24 11.32 -3.48 -11.73
C PHE A 24 10.83 -4.89 -12.10
N VAL A 25 9.51 -5.07 -12.29
CA VAL A 25 8.93 -6.37 -12.68
C VAL A 25 9.42 -6.79 -14.07
N LYS A 26 9.53 -5.85 -15.01
CA LYS A 26 10.11 -6.07 -16.33
C LYS A 26 11.54 -6.60 -16.23
N ALA A 27 12.40 -5.90 -15.49
CA ALA A 27 13.80 -6.27 -15.34
C ALA A 27 13.94 -7.67 -14.74
N GLU A 28 13.13 -8.01 -13.75
CA GLU A 28 13.12 -9.34 -13.15
C GLU A 28 12.64 -10.43 -14.12
N LEU A 29 11.57 -10.17 -14.89
CA LEU A 29 11.10 -11.10 -15.93
C LEU A 29 12.18 -11.36 -16.99
N GLU A 30 12.80 -10.31 -17.51
CA GLU A 30 13.86 -10.42 -18.53
C GLU A 30 15.14 -11.05 -17.95
N ARG A 31 15.40 -10.89 -16.64
CA ARG A 31 16.52 -11.52 -15.94
C ARG A 31 16.33 -13.04 -15.78
N PHE A 32 15.12 -13.48 -15.45
CA PHE A 32 14.83 -14.91 -15.26
C PHE A 32 14.58 -15.66 -16.58
N HIS A 33 14.13 -14.96 -17.64
CA HIS A 33 13.73 -15.57 -18.91
C HIS A 33 14.35 -14.85 -20.11
N ALA A 34 15.38 -15.45 -20.71
CA ALA A 34 16.11 -14.84 -21.83
C ALA A 34 15.28 -14.71 -23.14
N ASP A 35 14.18 -15.48 -23.26
CA ASP A 35 13.27 -15.48 -24.40
C ASP A 35 12.03 -14.60 -24.18
N VAL A 36 11.94 -13.85 -23.07
CA VAL A 36 10.85 -12.93 -22.79
C VAL A 36 11.24 -11.50 -23.16
N CYS A 37 10.32 -10.80 -23.80
CA CYS A 37 10.39 -9.35 -24.01
C CYS A 37 9.18 -8.72 -23.34
N VAL A 38 9.40 -7.62 -22.62
CA VAL A 38 8.34 -6.96 -21.87
C VAL A 38 8.00 -5.61 -22.47
N GLU A 39 6.72 -5.38 -22.72
CA GLU A 39 6.16 -4.10 -23.14
C GLU A 39 5.38 -3.47 -21.99
N LEU A 40 5.65 -2.20 -21.69
CA LEU A 40 4.85 -1.44 -20.74
C LEU A 40 3.65 -0.82 -21.46
N VAL A 41 2.48 -0.89 -20.84
CA VAL A 41 1.22 -0.31 -21.33
C VAL A 41 0.74 0.73 -20.30
N PRO A 42 1.28 1.96 -20.30
CA PRO A 42 0.94 2.98 -19.32
C PRO A 42 -0.45 3.56 -19.57
N MET A 43 -1.28 3.63 -18.52
CA MET A 43 -2.62 4.20 -18.60
C MET A 43 -2.92 5.15 -17.44
N SER A 44 -3.95 5.98 -17.65
CA SER A 44 -4.46 6.90 -16.64
C SER A 44 -5.69 6.27 -15.97
N THR A 45 -5.75 6.33 -14.65
CA THR A 45 -6.90 5.83 -13.87
C THR A 45 -7.80 6.97 -13.43
N GLN A 46 -9.05 6.70 -13.05
CA GLN A 46 -9.92 7.73 -12.47
C GLN A 46 -9.28 8.42 -11.24
N GLY A 47 -8.57 7.66 -10.40
CA GLY A 47 -7.84 8.21 -9.26
C GLY A 47 -6.69 9.16 -9.62
N ASP A 48 -6.16 9.09 -10.85
CA ASP A 48 -5.16 10.05 -11.36
C ASP A 48 -5.79 11.37 -11.83
N ILE A 49 -7.07 11.32 -12.26
CA ILE A 49 -7.79 12.46 -12.83
C ILE A 49 -8.50 13.26 -11.74
N ILE A 50 -9.09 12.58 -10.75
CA ILE A 50 -9.91 13.21 -9.70
C ILE A 50 -9.04 13.52 -8.49
N LEU A 51 -8.42 14.70 -8.49
CA LEU A 51 -7.55 15.16 -7.38
C LEU A 51 -8.29 15.99 -6.33
N ASP A 52 -9.39 16.66 -6.72
CA ASP A 52 -10.02 17.73 -5.93
C ASP A 52 -11.17 17.27 -5.02
N THR A 53 -11.55 15.99 -5.03
CA THR A 53 -12.64 15.46 -4.19
C THR A 53 -12.11 14.52 -3.12
N PRO A 54 -12.49 14.66 -1.83
CA PRO A 54 -12.15 13.72 -0.78
C PRO A 54 -12.38 12.28 -1.25
N LEU A 55 -11.39 11.42 -1.07
CA LEU A 55 -11.37 10.08 -1.65
C LEU A 55 -12.57 9.30 -1.07
N ALA A 56 -13.01 9.67 0.14
CA ALA A 56 -14.09 9.04 0.89
C ALA A 56 -15.45 9.35 0.22
N LYS A 57 -15.55 10.56 -0.33
CA LYS A 57 -16.72 11.08 -1.07
C LYS A 57 -16.83 10.57 -2.50
N ILE A 58 -15.73 10.15 -3.13
CA ILE A 58 -15.75 9.71 -4.53
C ILE A 58 -16.50 8.38 -4.67
N GLY A 59 -16.47 7.52 -3.64
CA GLY A 59 -17.03 6.18 -3.71
C GLY A 59 -16.33 5.31 -4.77
N GLY A 60 -16.52 4.00 -4.69
CA GLY A 60 -15.95 3.05 -5.65
C GLY A 60 -14.66 2.38 -5.15
N LYS A 61 -14.75 1.07 -4.91
CA LYS A 61 -13.57 0.22 -4.69
C LYS A 61 -12.73 0.25 -5.98
N GLY A 62 -11.40 0.40 -5.85
CA GLY A 62 -10.48 0.22 -6.96
C GLY A 62 -10.24 1.40 -7.91
N LEU A 63 -10.37 2.65 -7.45
CA LEU A 63 -10.12 3.88 -8.25
C LEU A 63 -8.78 3.95 -8.99
N PHE A 64 -7.79 3.17 -8.55
CA PHE A 64 -6.44 3.10 -9.14
C PHE A 64 -6.15 1.79 -9.88
N VAL A 65 -7.10 0.85 -9.92
CA VAL A 65 -6.89 -0.49 -10.51
C VAL A 65 -7.87 -0.82 -11.64
N LYS A 66 -9.07 -0.25 -11.64
CA LYS A 66 -10.14 -0.61 -12.58
C LYS A 66 -9.73 -0.57 -14.05
N GLU A 67 -9.01 0.46 -14.49
CA GLU A 67 -8.57 0.56 -15.88
C GLU A 67 -7.50 -0.49 -16.24
N LEU A 68 -6.67 -0.87 -15.27
CA LEU A 68 -5.65 -1.92 -15.40
C LEU A 68 -6.32 -3.29 -15.52
N GLU A 69 -7.29 -3.57 -14.65
CA GLU A 69 -8.13 -4.78 -14.66
C GLU A 69 -8.84 -4.94 -16.00
N GLN A 70 -9.48 -3.88 -16.50
CA GLN A 70 -10.15 -3.90 -17.80
C GLN A 70 -9.16 -4.16 -18.95
N ALA A 71 -7.93 -3.64 -18.87
CA ALA A 71 -6.91 -3.92 -19.88
C ALA A 71 -6.52 -5.40 -19.93
N MET A 72 -6.47 -6.08 -18.79
CA MET A 72 -6.21 -7.52 -18.73
C MET A 72 -7.39 -8.34 -19.24
N LEU A 73 -8.62 -7.97 -18.87
CA LEU A 73 -9.84 -8.63 -19.34
C LEU A 73 -10.07 -8.49 -20.85
N ASP A 74 -9.73 -7.33 -21.41
CA ASP A 74 -9.81 -7.06 -22.86
C ASP A 74 -8.64 -7.69 -23.64
N GLY A 75 -7.68 -8.33 -22.97
CA GLY A 75 -6.47 -8.85 -23.59
C GLY A 75 -5.52 -7.78 -24.16
N ARG A 76 -5.64 -6.52 -23.71
CA ARG A 76 -4.71 -5.42 -24.03
C ARG A 76 -3.43 -5.48 -23.21
N ALA A 77 -3.48 -6.10 -22.03
CA ALA A 77 -2.34 -6.39 -21.17
C ALA A 77 -2.41 -7.84 -20.67
N ASP A 78 -1.30 -8.36 -20.14
CA ASP A 78 -1.18 -9.72 -19.63
C ASP A 78 -1.10 -9.74 -18.10
N ILE A 79 -0.43 -8.74 -17.52
CA ILE A 79 -0.33 -8.54 -16.07
C ILE A 79 -0.56 -7.07 -15.72
N ALA A 80 -0.92 -6.80 -14.46
CA ALA A 80 -0.92 -5.47 -13.87
C ALA A 80 -0.05 -5.45 -12.61
N VAL A 81 0.70 -4.35 -12.41
CA VAL A 81 1.64 -4.19 -11.31
C VAL A 81 1.15 -3.12 -10.34
N HIS A 82 1.15 -3.44 -9.05
CA HIS A 82 0.56 -2.60 -8.02
C HIS A 82 1.45 -2.48 -6.79
N SER A 83 1.31 -1.36 -6.08
CA SER A 83 1.67 -1.31 -4.67
C SER A 83 0.62 -2.09 -3.88
N MET A 84 1.03 -3.07 -3.07
CA MET A 84 0.09 -3.98 -2.40
C MET A 84 -0.92 -3.29 -1.47
N LYS A 85 -0.56 -2.13 -0.90
CA LYS A 85 -1.47 -1.32 -0.08
C LYS A 85 -2.63 -0.69 -0.86
N ASP A 86 -2.49 -0.58 -2.18
CA ASP A 86 -3.50 0.01 -3.07
C ASP A 86 -4.37 -1.07 -3.75
N VAL A 87 -4.03 -2.35 -3.58
CA VAL A 87 -4.74 -3.48 -4.19
C VAL A 87 -6.00 -3.77 -3.38
N PRO A 88 -7.20 -3.73 -4.01
CA PRO A 88 -8.44 -4.03 -3.31
C PRO A 88 -8.44 -5.45 -2.78
N VAL A 89 -9.37 -5.69 -1.87
CA VAL A 89 -9.51 -6.97 -1.19
C VAL A 89 -10.20 -8.02 -2.08
N GLU A 90 -11.08 -7.55 -2.95
CA GLU A 90 -11.86 -8.31 -3.93
C GLU A 90 -11.34 -7.99 -5.34
N PHE A 91 -11.36 -8.99 -6.22
CA PHE A 91 -10.97 -8.86 -7.61
C PHE A 91 -12.20 -9.13 -8.51
N PRO A 92 -12.26 -8.53 -9.71
CA PRO A 92 -13.22 -8.92 -10.72
C PRO A 92 -13.13 -10.41 -11.06
N GLU A 93 -14.25 -11.00 -11.49
CA GLU A 93 -14.25 -12.37 -11.98
C GLU A 93 -13.23 -12.53 -13.12
N GLY A 94 -12.42 -13.60 -13.04
CA GLY A 94 -11.38 -13.90 -14.03
C GLY A 94 -9.98 -13.33 -13.71
N LEU A 95 -9.84 -12.51 -12.67
CA LEU A 95 -8.55 -11.94 -12.24
C LEU A 95 -8.15 -12.41 -10.84
N GLU A 96 -6.85 -12.52 -10.59
CA GLU A 96 -6.29 -12.83 -9.27
C GLU A 96 -4.99 -12.07 -9.00
N LEU A 97 -4.75 -11.77 -7.72
CA LEU A 97 -3.41 -11.42 -7.25
C LEU A 97 -2.55 -12.69 -7.22
N HIS A 98 -1.73 -12.87 -8.26
CA HIS A 98 -0.96 -14.09 -8.45
C HIS A 98 0.39 -14.05 -7.73
N THR A 99 1.14 -12.95 -7.84
CA THR A 99 2.53 -12.87 -7.32
C THR A 99 2.70 -11.72 -6.33
N ILE A 100 3.48 -11.95 -5.28
CA ILE A 100 3.88 -10.93 -4.32
C ILE A 100 5.41 -10.92 -4.24
N CYS A 101 6.01 -9.83 -4.66
CA CYS A 101 7.47 -9.69 -4.70
C CYS A 101 8.06 -9.49 -3.30
N GLU A 102 9.40 -9.52 -3.22
CA GLU A 102 10.12 -9.18 -1.99
C GLU A 102 9.71 -7.80 -1.47
N ARG A 103 9.57 -7.68 -0.14
CA ARG A 103 9.05 -6.47 0.51
C ARG A 103 10.20 -5.51 0.76
N GLU A 104 10.07 -4.28 0.25
CA GLU A 104 10.94 -3.16 0.63
C GLU A 104 10.60 -2.65 2.04
N ASP A 105 11.37 -1.69 2.57
CA ASP A 105 11.10 -1.06 3.86
C ASP A 105 9.61 -0.65 4.03
N PRO A 106 8.87 -1.31 4.96
CA PRO A 106 7.45 -1.09 5.13
C PRO A 106 7.12 0.15 5.97
N ARG A 107 8.11 0.83 6.56
CA ARG A 107 7.91 1.95 7.49
C ARG A 107 7.34 3.18 6.79
N ASP A 108 6.70 4.02 7.59
CA ASP A 108 6.42 5.39 7.19
C ASP A 108 7.69 6.23 7.32
N ALA A 109 7.89 7.19 6.43
CA ALA A 109 9.00 8.13 6.44
C ALA A 109 8.50 9.51 6.87
N PHE A 110 9.20 10.10 7.83
CA PHE A 110 9.10 11.51 8.14
C PHE A 110 9.96 12.30 7.16
N VAL A 111 9.34 13.27 6.49
CA VAL A 111 10.00 14.10 5.46
C VAL A 111 9.81 15.55 5.85
N SER A 112 10.91 16.24 6.12
CA SER A 112 10.92 17.66 6.44
C SER A 112 12.21 18.30 5.93
N ASN A 113 12.13 19.57 5.58
CA ASN A 113 13.30 20.36 5.19
C ASN A 113 14.02 20.96 6.41
N ASN A 114 13.33 21.05 7.55
CA ASN A 114 13.75 21.89 8.69
C ASN A 114 13.89 21.12 10.02
N PHE A 115 13.30 19.92 10.13
CA PHE A 115 13.25 19.15 11.37
C PHE A 115 13.74 17.72 11.12
N ALA A 116 14.39 17.09 12.11
CA ALA A 116 14.92 15.74 11.92
C ALA A 116 13.85 14.66 12.10
N ASN A 117 12.90 14.86 13.01
CA ASN A 117 11.89 13.85 13.35
C ASN A 117 10.58 14.48 13.85
N LEU A 118 9.55 13.65 14.03
CA LEU A 118 8.23 14.08 14.49
C LEU A 118 8.25 14.77 15.87
N GLY A 119 9.18 14.38 16.74
CA GLY A 119 9.31 14.93 18.10
C GLY A 119 9.83 16.37 18.14
N GLU A 120 10.57 16.78 17.11
CA GLU A 120 11.16 18.12 17.02
C GLU A 120 10.21 19.19 16.45
N LEU A 121 9.05 18.78 15.92
CA LEU A 121 8.07 19.72 15.39
C LEU A 121 7.55 20.66 16.50
N PRO A 122 7.53 21.99 16.27
CA PRO A 122 6.98 22.94 17.22
C PRO A 122 5.47 22.74 17.39
N GLN A 123 4.92 23.30 18.46
CA GLN A 123 3.49 23.26 18.72
C GLN A 123 2.72 23.91 17.58
N GLY A 124 1.68 23.23 17.08
CA GLY A 124 0.85 23.72 15.97
C GLY A 124 1.50 23.60 14.58
N ALA A 125 2.64 22.90 14.46
CA ALA A 125 3.25 22.64 13.15
C ALA A 125 2.30 21.88 12.22
N ILE A 126 2.42 22.16 10.92
CA ILE A 126 1.56 21.66 9.87
C ILE A 126 2.14 20.38 9.28
N VAL A 127 1.44 19.25 9.43
CA VAL A 127 1.86 17.95 8.87
C VAL A 127 0.93 17.50 7.75
N GLY A 128 1.51 17.23 6.58
CA GLY A 128 0.78 16.82 5.38
C GLY A 128 0.57 15.31 5.26
N THR A 129 -0.68 14.84 5.32
CA THR A 129 -1.08 13.48 4.97
C THR A 129 -2.60 13.34 4.80
N SER A 130 -3.03 12.68 3.71
CA SER A 130 -4.45 12.29 3.52
C SER A 130 -4.77 10.85 3.96
N SER A 131 -3.84 10.16 4.63
CA SER A 131 -4.08 8.81 5.14
C SER A 131 -4.66 8.88 6.54
N LEU A 132 -5.93 8.49 6.72
CA LEU A 132 -6.57 8.47 8.04
C LEU A 132 -5.81 7.60 9.05
N ARG A 133 -5.21 6.49 8.60
CA ARG A 133 -4.30 5.64 9.40
C ARG A 133 -3.13 6.43 9.99
N ARG A 134 -2.51 7.32 9.21
CA ARG A 134 -1.41 8.16 9.69
C ARG A 134 -1.93 9.27 10.58
N GLN A 135 -3.05 9.90 10.20
CA GLN A 135 -3.64 11.01 10.95
C GLN A 135 -3.98 10.60 12.38
N CYS A 136 -4.71 9.49 12.58
CA CYS A 136 -5.12 9.06 13.91
C CYS A 136 -3.93 8.75 14.82
N GLN A 137 -2.91 8.05 14.29
CA GLN A 137 -1.73 7.68 15.06
C GLN A 137 -0.87 8.89 15.44
N ILE A 138 -0.69 9.84 14.52
CA ILE A 138 0.06 11.08 14.80
C ILE A 138 -0.71 11.94 15.81
N LYS A 139 -2.01 12.13 15.64
CA LYS A 139 -2.82 12.92 16.59
C LYS A 139 -2.90 12.30 17.97
N ALA A 140 -2.91 10.97 18.08
CA ALA A 140 -2.87 10.29 19.37
C ALA A 140 -1.55 10.58 20.13
N LEU A 141 -0.43 10.75 19.42
CA LEU A 141 0.87 11.07 20.01
C LEU A 141 1.11 12.58 20.21
N ARG A 142 0.68 13.37 19.24
CA ARG A 142 0.90 14.82 19.13
C ARG A 142 -0.41 15.53 18.75
N PRO A 143 -1.37 15.63 19.70
CA PRO A 143 -2.68 16.23 19.45
C PRO A 143 -2.62 17.73 19.13
N ASP A 144 -1.47 18.36 19.36
CA ASP A 144 -1.20 19.76 19.08
C ASP A 144 -0.85 20.07 17.63
N LEU A 145 -0.54 19.06 16.80
CA LEU A 145 -0.16 19.26 15.40
C LEU A 145 -1.38 19.51 14.50
N ASP A 146 -1.22 20.42 13.54
CA ASP A 146 -2.23 20.71 12.52
C ASP A 146 -2.05 19.74 11.33
N ILE A 147 -2.88 18.69 11.28
CA ILE A 147 -2.81 17.71 10.21
C ILE A 147 -3.68 18.13 9.03
N ARG A 148 -3.04 18.37 7.88
CA ARG A 148 -3.71 18.83 6.65
C ARG A 148 -3.61 17.80 5.53
N ASP A 149 -4.64 17.79 4.69
CA ASP A 149 -4.69 16.91 3.51
C ASP A 149 -3.53 17.18 2.56
N LEU A 150 -2.96 16.10 2.01
CA LEU A 150 -1.85 16.16 1.06
C LEU A 150 -2.04 15.13 -0.05
N ARG A 151 -2.22 15.64 -1.27
CA ARG A 151 -2.50 14.87 -2.48
C ARG A 151 -1.54 15.18 -3.62
N GLY A 152 -1.55 14.26 -4.59
CA GLY A 152 -0.62 14.21 -5.72
C GLY A 152 0.26 12.96 -5.65
N ASN A 153 1.05 12.75 -6.69
CA ASN A 153 2.14 11.77 -6.68
C ASN A 153 3.28 12.22 -5.75
N VAL A 154 4.29 11.38 -5.53
CA VAL A 154 5.41 11.68 -4.62
C VAL A 154 6.08 13.02 -4.94
N ASN A 155 6.38 13.28 -6.21
CA ASN A 155 7.04 14.52 -6.65
C ASN A 155 6.19 15.76 -6.36
N THR A 156 4.89 15.72 -6.65
CA THR A 156 3.98 16.84 -6.34
C THR A 156 3.92 17.11 -4.83
N ARG A 157 3.96 16.06 -4.01
CA ARG A 157 3.92 16.20 -2.54
C ARG A 157 5.21 16.81 -2.00
N LEU A 158 6.36 16.36 -2.50
CA LEU A 158 7.67 16.94 -2.15
C LEU A 158 7.76 18.41 -2.59
N GLY A 159 7.27 18.74 -3.79
CA GLY A 159 7.18 20.14 -4.24
C GLY A 159 6.37 21.03 -3.31
N LYS A 160 5.19 20.55 -2.83
CA LYS A 160 4.38 21.30 -1.86
C LYS A 160 5.08 21.50 -0.51
N LEU A 161 5.88 20.53 -0.07
CA LEU A 161 6.74 20.67 1.11
C LEU A 161 7.83 21.74 0.87
N ASP A 162 8.48 21.69 -0.29
CA ASP A 162 9.54 22.62 -0.68
C ASP A 162 9.02 24.06 -0.83
N ASP A 163 7.77 24.21 -1.27
CA ASP A 163 7.05 25.49 -1.35
C ASP A 163 6.60 26.02 0.02
N GLY A 164 6.89 25.31 1.12
CA GLY A 164 6.56 25.74 2.48
C GLY A 164 5.08 25.61 2.86
N GLN A 165 4.30 24.79 2.15
CA GLN A 165 2.88 24.56 2.48
C GLN A 165 2.69 23.68 3.73
N TYR A 166 3.73 22.94 4.11
CA TYR A 166 3.77 22.04 5.28
C TYR A 166 5.13 22.15 5.96
N ASP A 167 5.17 21.95 7.27
CA ASP A 167 6.43 21.85 8.04
C ASP A 167 7.06 20.46 7.91
N ALA A 168 6.21 19.45 7.73
CA ALA A 168 6.60 18.07 7.41
C ALA A 168 5.50 17.36 6.63
N ILE A 169 5.86 16.29 5.94
CA ILE A 169 4.90 15.37 5.31
C ILE A 169 5.25 13.94 5.66
N ILE A 170 4.27 13.05 5.58
CA ILE A 170 4.47 11.62 5.86
C ILE A 170 4.29 10.83 4.57
N LEU A 171 5.33 10.09 4.18
CA LEU A 171 5.36 9.23 2.99
C LEU A 171 5.67 7.79 3.38
N ALA A 172 5.60 6.86 2.42
CA ALA A 172 6.09 5.49 2.66
C ALA A 172 7.57 5.45 2.29
N ALA A 173 8.42 4.88 3.14
CA ALA A 173 9.86 4.79 2.91
C ALA A 173 10.18 4.12 1.57
N ALA A 174 9.58 2.96 1.29
CA ALA A 174 9.72 2.26 0.02
C ALA A 174 9.43 3.12 -1.21
N GLY A 175 8.51 4.09 -1.13
CA GLY A 175 8.22 4.97 -2.26
C GLY A 175 9.36 5.94 -2.57
N LEU A 176 10.07 6.40 -1.55
CA LEU A 176 11.23 7.29 -1.69
C LEU A 176 12.48 6.53 -2.10
N ILE A 177 12.73 5.36 -1.48
CA ILE A 177 13.84 4.45 -1.82
C ILE A 177 13.82 4.11 -3.31
N ARG A 178 12.67 3.64 -3.80
CA ARG A 178 12.47 3.26 -5.21
C ARG A 178 12.70 4.42 -6.18
N LEU A 179 12.40 5.64 -5.78
CA LEU A 179 12.62 6.82 -6.61
C LEU A 179 14.02 7.42 -6.45
N GLU A 180 14.92 6.73 -5.74
CA GLU A 180 16.28 7.19 -5.42
C GLU A 180 16.27 8.51 -4.61
N MET A 181 15.24 8.69 -3.77
CA MET A 181 14.99 9.87 -2.95
C MET A 181 15.19 9.61 -1.45
N GLU A 182 16.05 8.65 -1.09
CA GLU A 182 16.35 8.30 0.31
C GLU A 182 16.84 9.51 1.11
N SER A 183 17.57 10.44 0.48
CA SER A 183 18.03 11.68 1.10
C SER A 183 16.91 12.61 1.56
N ARG A 184 15.67 12.40 1.10
CA ARG A 184 14.48 13.12 1.58
C ARG A 184 13.91 12.53 2.87
N ILE A 185 14.34 11.33 3.27
CA ILE A 185 13.89 10.70 4.52
C ILE A 185 14.71 11.33 5.66
N ALA A 186 14.05 12.21 6.43
CA ALA A 186 14.67 12.81 7.60
C ALA A 186 14.68 11.81 8.78
N ASP A 187 13.63 11.01 8.91
CA ASP A 187 13.55 9.93 9.90
C ASP A 187 12.64 8.78 9.41
N TYR A 188 12.97 7.56 9.83
CA TYR A 188 12.13 6.39 9.61
C TYR A 188 11.25 6.18 10.85
N ILE A 189 9.93 6.26 10.69
CA ILE A 189 9.00 6.13 11.79
C ILE A 189 8.80 4.64 12.09
N GLU A 190 9.24 4.22 13.28
CA GLU A 190 9.14 2.82 13.70
C GLU A 190 7.67 2.33 13.75
N PRO A 191 7.40 1.04 13.46
CA PRO A 191 6.04 0.48 13.45
C PRO A 191 5.29 0.61 14.77
N GLU A 192 5.97 0.75 15.89
CA GLU A 192 5.40 1.01 17.22
C GLU A 192 4.81 2.43 17.33
N VAL A 193 5.32 3.37 16.53
CA VAL A 193 4.88 4.77 16.47
C VAL A 193 3.85 4.97 15.35
N SER A 194 4.12 4.44 14.15
CA SER A 194 3.19 4.47 13.02
C SER A 194 3.09 3.10 12.37
N LEU A 195 2.12 2.31 12.81
CA LEU A 195 1.88 0.96 12.29
C LEU A 195 1.55 1.03 10.79
N PRO A 196 2.29 0.31 9.92
CA PRO A 196 2.11 0.37 8.47
C PRO A 196 0.70 0.03 7.98
N ALA A 197 0.41 0.47 6.75
CA ALA A 197 -0.74 -0.05 6.00
C ALA A 197 -0.47 -1.50 5.58
N ASN A 198 -1.53 -2.31 5.46
CA ASN A 198 -1.45 -3.67 4.95
C ASN A 198 -0.73 -3.71 3.59
N GLY A 199 0.31 -4.53 3.46
CA GLY A 199 1.10 -4.65 2.25
C GLY A 199 2.00 -3.46 1.90
N GLN A 200 2.13 -2.44 2.75
CA GLN A 200 3.06 -1.33 2.49
C GLN A 200 4.49 -1.87 2.29
N GLY A 201 5.16 -1.41 1.23
CA GLY A 201 6.49 -1.88 0.84
C GLY A 201 6.50 -3.04 -0.18
N ALA A 202 5.41 -3.82 -0.29
CA ALA A 202 5.34 -4.92 -1.25
C ALA A 202 4.80 -4.48 -2.63
N VAL A 203 5.32 -5.10 -3.69
CA VAL A 203 4.75 -5.05 -5.04
C VAL A 203 3.93 -6.32 -5.27
N GLY A 204 2.72 -6.15 -5.80
CA GLY A 204 1.83 -7.24 -6.19
C GLY A 204 1.62 -7.26 -7.69
N ILE A 205 1.47 -8.46 -8.24
CA ILE A 205 1.22 -8.67 -9.67
C ILE A 205 -0.11 -9.40 -9.81
N GLU A 206 -1.03 -8.75 -10.50
CA GLU A 206 -2.34 -9.29 -10.88
C GLU A 206 -2.25 -9.89 -12.29
N CYS A 207 -2.94 -11.00 -12.53
CA CYS A 207 -3.08 -11.60 -13.86
C CYS A 207 -4.42 -12.36 -13.99
N ARG A 208 -4.67 -12.92 -15.18
CA ARG A 208 -5.86 -13.74 -15.45
C ARG A 208 -5.74 -15.13 -14.80
N ILE A 209 -6.83 -15.62 -14.24
CA ILE A 209 -6.90 -16.91 -13.55
C ILE A 209 -6.63 -18.09 -14.49
N ASP A 210 -6.92 -17.98 -15.79
CA ASP A 210 -6.74 -19.05 -16.77
C ASP A 210 -5.41 -18.97 -17.56
N ASP A 211 -4.57 -17.96 -17.30
CA ASP A 211 -3.32 -17.73 -18.03
C ASP A 211 -2.12 -18.42 -17.36
N GLU A 212 -2.08 -19.74 -17.46
CA GLU A 212 -1.02 -20.58 -16.89
C GLU A 212 0.39 -20.27 -17.47
N VAL A 213 0.46 -19.74 -18.69
CA VAL A 213 1.74 -19.33 -19.30
C VAL A 213 2.30 -18.12 -18.56
N THR A 214 1.50 -17.08 -18.37
CA THR A 214 1.90 -15.89 -17.62
C THR A 214 2.25 -16.25 -16.18
N LYS A 215 1.46 -17.09 -15.51
CA LYS A 215 1.74 -17.54 -14.13
C LYS A 215 3.08 -18.26 -14.01
N ALA A 216 3.42 -19.14 -14.95
CA ALA A 216 4.70 -19.83 -14.97
C ALA A 216 5.88 -18.85 -15.13
N LEU A 217 5.71 -17.77 -15.91
CA LEU A 217 6.73 -16.72 -16.04
C LEU A 217 6.91 -15.91 -14.75
N LEU A 218 5.83 -15.69 -13.99
CA LEU A 218 5.84 -14.93 -12.75
C LEU A 218 6.36 -15.72 -11.53
N ALA A 219 6.36 -17.04 -11.58
CA ALA A 219 6.74 -17.89 -10.45
C ALA A 219 8.09 -17.53 -9.79
N PRO A 220 9.17 -17.16 -10.52
CA PRO A 220 10.44 -16.78 -9.90
C PRO A 220 10.43 -15.44 -9.13
N LEU A 221 9.43 -14.57 -9.37
CA LEU A 221 9.31 -13.26 -8.71
C LEU A 221 8.61 -13.38 -7.34
N GLU A 222 8.05 -14.55 -7.03
CA GLU A 222 7.34 -14.81 -5.79
C GLU A 222 8.27 -14.82 -4.57
N HIS A 223 7.94 -14.03 -3.57
CA HIS A 223 8.62 -14.05 -2.28
C HIS A 223 7.70 -14.58 -1.17
N THR A 224 7.88 -15.86 -0.84
CA THR A 224 7.01 -16.61 0.09
C THR A 224 6.87 -15.94 1.46
N GLN A 225 7.96 -15.42 2.05
CA GLN A 225 7.88 -14.74 3.35
C GLN A 225 7.07 -13.44 3.28
N THR A 226 7.18 -12.69 2.17
CA THR A 226 6.34 -11.49 1.97
C THR A 226 4.88 -11.90 1.84
N ARG A 227 4.57 -12.92 1.03
CA ARG A 227 3.19 -13.41 0.87
C ARG A 227 2.54 -13.77 2.19
N ILE A 228 3.23 -14.51 3.05
CA ILE A 228 2.70 -14.89 4.37
C ILE A 228 2.35 -13.66 5.19
N ARG A 229 3.27 -12.68 5.29
CA ARG A 229 3.04 -11.42 6.01
C ARG A 229 1.85 -10.66 5.44
N VAL A 230 1.86 -10.46 4.12
CA VAL A 230 0.84 -9.67 3.40
C VAL A 230 -0.53 -10.34 3.45
N ASN A 231 -0.62 -11.67 3.42
CA ASN A 231 -1.89 -12.40 3.55
C ASN A 231 -2.48 -12.24 4.95
N ALA A 232 -1.67 -12.30 6.01
CA ALA A 232 -2.14 -12.04 7.37
C ALA A 232 -2.71 -10.60 7.51
N GLU A 233 -1.95 -9.62 7.02
CA GLU A 233 -2.35 -8.20 7.04
C GLU A 233 -3.63 -7.94 6.22
N ARG A 234 -3.71 -8.48 5.00
CA ARG A 234 -4.87 -8.32 4.11
C ARG A 234 -6.09 -9.03 4.64
N SER A 235 -5.94 -10.19 5.26
CA SER A 235 -7.05 -10.95 5.84
C SER A 235 -7.74 -10.19 6.97
N MET A 236 -6.95 -9.53 7.83
CA MET A 236 -7.46 -8.62 8.85
C MET A 236 -8.22 -7.45 8.23
N ASN A 237 -7.59 -6.73 7.27
CA ASN A 237 -8.21 -5.58 6.62
C ASN A 237 -9.49 -5.98 5.86
N ARG A 238 -9.52 -7.14 5.22
CA ARG A 238 -10.70 -7.73 4.56
C ARG A 238 -11.83 -7.94 5.54
N TYR A 239 -11.56 -8.56 6.68
CA TYR A 239 -12.58 -8.88 7.67
C TYR A 239 -13.18 -7.64 8.33
N LEU A 240 -12.41 -6.55 8.44
CA LEU A 240 -12.88 -5.23 8.89
C LEU A 240 -13.55 -4.41 7.78
N GLU A 241 -13.74 -4.98 6.59
CA GLU A 241 -14.29 -4.30 5.40
C GLU A 241 -13.51 -3.02 5.01
N GLY A 242 -12.22 -2.99 5.35
CA GLY A 242 -11.37 -1.82 5.17
C GLY A 242 -10.94 -1.56 3.73
N GLY A 243 -10.87 -0.28 3.35
CA GLY A 243 -10.22 0.20 2.13
C GLY A 243 -9.00 1.07 2.40
N CYS A 244 -8.42 1.70 1.36
CA CYS A 244 -7.26 2.61 1.52
C CYS A 244 -7.54 3.88 2.36
N GLN A 245 -8.78 4.05 2.82
CA GLN A 245 -9.33 5.26 3.39
C GLN A 245 -9.90 5.10 4.78
N VAL A 246 -9.67 3.95 5.40
CA VAL A 246 -10.04 3.73 6.79
C VAL A 246 -8.81 3.85 7.69
N PRO A 247 -8.98 4.23 8.95
CA PRO A 247 -7.89 4.39 9.91
C PRO A 247 -7.42 3.02 10.47
N ILE A 248 -7.09 2.10 9.58
CA ILE A 248 -6.63 0.73 9.90
C ILE A 248 -5.13 0.62 9.63
N GLY A 249 -4.39 0.08 10.60
CA GLY A 249 -3.00 -0.37 10.42
C GLY A 249 -2.90 -1.88 10.63
N ALA A 250 -2.06 -2.56 9.86
CA ALA A 250 -1.83 -3.99 9.96
C ALA A 250 -0.40 -4.32 9.51
N TYR A 251 0.38 -4.95 10.38
CA TYR A 251 1.77 -5.27 10.09
C TYR A 251 2.19 -6.61 10.70
N ALA A 252 2.70 -7.50 9.85
CA ALA A 252 3.14 -8.82 10.21
C ALA A 252 4.66 -8.98 10.07
N LEU A 253 5.25 -9.63 11.07
CA LEU A 253 6.61 -10.15 11.05
C LEU A 253 6.58 -11.67 10.96
N VAL A 254 7.61 -12.25 10.35
CA VAL A 254 7.82 -13.70 10.30
C VAL A 254 9.18 -13.99 10.91
N ASP A 255 9.21 -14.84 11.93
CA ASP A 255 10.41 -15.39 12.56
C ASP A 255 10.29 -16.91 12.62
N GLY A 256 11.12 -17.61 11.84
CA GLY A 256 11.00 -19.05 11.61
C GLY A 256 9.61 -19.43 11.08
N GLU A 257 8.91 -20.28 11.83
CA GLU A 257 7.55 -20.75 11.51
C GLU A 257 6.45 -19.93 12.16
N GLN A 258 6.78 -18.80 12.80
CA GLN A 258 5.83 -17.95 13.52
C GLN A 258 5.57 -16.64 12.78
N VAL A 259 4.28 -16.30 12.64
CA VAL A 259 3.79 -14.97 12.24
C VAL A 259 3.38 -14.23 13.48
N HIS A 260 3.92 -13.03 13.67
CA HIS A 260 3.45 -12.07 14.67
C HIS A 260 2.75 -10.92 13.94
N LEU A 261 1.43 -10.83 14.08
CA LEU A 261 0.59 -9.83 13.43
C LEU A 261 0.09 -8.82 14.46
N ARG A 262 0.37 -7.55 14.22
CA ARG A 262 -0.16 -6.42 14.97
C ARG A 262 -1.18 -5.67 14.14
N GLY A 263 -2.21 -5.13 14.78
CA GLY A 263 -3.28 -4.42 14.13
C GLY A 263 -3.85 -3.29 14.98
N LEU A 264 -4.38 -2.28 14.31
CA LEU A 264 -5.06 -1.18 14.97
C LEU A 264 -6.23 -0.63 14.16
N VAL A 265 -7.18 -0.03 14.87
CA VAL A 265 -8.26 0.81 14.34
C VAL A 265 -8.34 2.06 15.21
N GLY A 266 -8.36 3.26 14.61
CA GLY A 266 -8.32 4.51 15.37
C GLY A 266 -9.35 5.55 14.94
N ALA A 267 -9.88 6.32 15.89
CA ALA A 267 -10.67 7.52 15.58
C ALA A 267 -9.78 8.53 14.84
N VAL A 268 -10.33 9.21 13.82
CA VAL A 268 -9.55 10.09 12.92
C VAL A 268 -8.86 11.24 13.67
N ASP A 269 -9.47 11.71 14.76
CA ASP A 269 -8.92 12.75 15.62
C ASP A 269 -7.86 12.24 16.61
N GLY A 270 -7.61 10.93 16.66
CA GLY A 270 -6.65 10.29 17.55
C GLY A 270 -7.13 10.13 18.99
N SER A 271 -8.39 10.44 19.30
CA SER A 271 -8.95 10.36 20.66
C SER A 271 -9.02 8.93 21.20
N GLU A 272 -9.17 7.95 20.32
CA GLU A 272 -9.22 6.53 20.64
C GLU A 272 -8.43 5.74 19.59
N ILE A 273 -7.56 4.84 20.04
CA ILE A 273 -6.86 3.88 19.18
C ILE A 273 -6.95 2.49 19.80
N LEU A 274 -7.68 1.61 19.16
CA LEU A 274 -7.77 0.20 19.51
C LEU A 274 -6.57 -0.55 18.93
N ARG A 275 -5.87 -1.33 19.75
CA ARG A 275 -4.71 -2.13 19.35
C ARG A 275 -4.85 -3.54 19.88
N ASP A 276 -4.40 -4.49 19.09
CA ASP A 276 -4.26 -5.87 19.52
C ASP A 276 -3.22 -6.58 18.64
N GLU A 277 -2.80 -7.76 19.06
CA GLU A 277 -1.83 -8.59 18.36
C GLU A 277 -2.17 -10.08 18.52
N VAL A 278 -1.70 -10.86 17.55
CA VAL A 278 -1.81 -12.33 17.54
C VAL A 278 -0.53 -12.93 17.02
N THR A 279 -0.19 -14.13 17.51
CA THR A 279 0.96 -14.89 17.06
C THR A 279 0.52 -16.33 16.77
N GLY A 280 0.98 -16.89 15.66
CA GLY A 280 0.68 -18.28 15.32
C GLY A 280 1.54 -18.79 14.16
N HIS A 281 1.27 -20.02 13.73
CA HIS A 281 2.06 -20.68 12.71
C HIS A 281 1.86 -20.02 11.33
N VAL A 282 2.90 -20.02 10.48
CA VAL A 282 2.87 -19.42 9.12
C VAL A 282 1.73 -19.93 8.22
N ASN A 283 1.34 -21.20 8.40
CA ASN A 283 0.22 -21.82 7.66
C ASN A 283 -1.16 -21.26 8.06
N ASP A 284 -1.25 -20.54 9.18
CA ASP A 284 -2.48 -19.94 9.68
C ASP A 284 -2.54 -18.42 9.47
N ALA A 285 -1.64 -17.86 8.65
CA ALA A 285 -1.53 -16.41 8.40
C ALA A 285 -2.89 -15.71 8.17
N GLU A 286 -3.72 -16.25 7.27
CA GLU A 286 -5.05 -15.67 7.01
C GLU A 286 -6.00 -15.81 8.21
N LYS A 287 -5.96 -16.93 8.93
CA LYS A 287 -6.79 -17.14 10.13
C LYS A 287 -6.41 -16.17 11.23
N LEU A 288 -5.11 -15.90 11.42
CA LEU A 288 -4.60 -14.90 12.37
C LEU A 288 -5.15 -13.51 12.04
N GLY A 289 -5.20 -13.15 10.75
CA GLY A 289 -5.82 -11.88 10.33
C GLY A 289 -7.28 -11.76 10.75
N ILE A 290 -8.08 -12.82 10.55
CA ILE A 290 -9.50 -12.86 10.95
C ILE A 290 -9.64 -12.83 12.48
N GLU A 291 -8.80 -13.58 13.19
CA GLU A 291 -8.79 -13.60 14.66
C GLU A 291 -8.54 -12.20 15.21
N LEU A 292 -7.50 -11.52 14.73
CA LEU A 292 -7.15 -10.18 15.16
C LEU A 292 -8.27 -9.17 14.87
N ALA A 293 -8.88 -9.24 13.68
CA ALA A 293 -10.01 -8.40 13.33
C ALA A 293 -11.19 -8.60 14.28
N LYS A 294 -11.52 -9.84 14.66
CA LYS A 294 -12.55 -10.14 15.66
C LYS A 294 -12.24 -9.56 17.03
N LYS A 295 -10.98 -9.63 17.47
CA LYS A 295 -10.56 -9.03 18.75
C LYS A 295 -10.78 -7.51 18.74
N LEU A 296 -10.43 -6.82 17.65
CA LEU A 296 -10.65 -5.38 17.51
C LEU A 296 -12.14 -5.02 17.42
N LEU A 297 -12.96 -5.81 16.72
CA LEU A 297 -14.41 -5.62 16.70
C LEU A 297 -15.03 -5.78 18.10
N ALA A 298 -14.55 -6.75 18.89
CA ALA A 298 -14.99 -6.91 20.28
C ALA A 298 -14.60 -5.71 21.18
N GLN A 299 -13.57 -4.95 20.80
CA GLN A 299 -13.18 -3.69 21.45
C GLN A 299 -13.97 -2.46 20.96
N GLY A 300 -14.80 -2.59 19.92
CA GLY A 300 -15.61 -1.49 19.38
C GLY A 300 -15.10 -0.87 18.08
N ALA A 301 -14.22 -1.55 17.34
CA ALA A 301 -13.72 -1.06 16.05
C ALA A 301 -14.83 -0.80 15.02
N ASP A 302 -15.94 -1.55 15.10
CA ASP A 302 -17.14 -1.36 14.27
C ASP A 302 -17.73 0.05 14.40
N LYS A 303 -17.74 0.61 15.61
CA LYS A 303 -18.27 1.96 15.85
C LYS A 303 -17.40 3.03 15.20
N ILE A 304 -16.08 2.93 15.38
CA ILE A 304 -15.11 3.85 14.78
C ILE A 304 -15.22 3.79 13.25
N LEU A 305 -15.25 2.60 12.67
CA LEU A 305 -15.35 2.44 11.22
C LEU A 305 -16.70 2.97 10.69
N ALA A 306 -17.81 2.72 11.38
CA ALA A 306 -19.12 3.23 11.00
C ALA A 306 -19.24 4.78 11.07
N GLU A 307 -18.45 5.45 11.90
CA GLU A 307 -18.34 6.92 11.88
C GLU A 307 -17.62 7.41 10.62
N VAL A 308 -16.50 6.78 10.28
CA VAL A 308 -15.73 7.13 9.07
C VAL A 308 -16.58 6.97 7.80
N TYR A 309 -17.39 5.92 7.69
CA TYR A 309 -18.28 5.73 6.53
C TYR A 309 -19.50 6.66 6.51
N ARG A 310 -19.89 7.26 7.66
CA ARG A 310 -20.97 8.26 7.71
C ARG A 310 -20.50 9.66 7.30
N ASP A 311 -19.25 9.98 7.63
CA ASP A 311 -18.63 11.27 7.30
C ASP A 311 -17.96 11.29 5.91
N ALA A 312 -17.83 10.11 5.29
CA ALA A 312 -17.42 9.88 3.90
C ALA A 312 -18.49 10.34 2.90
#